data_AF-A0A2M9P9M0-F1
#
_entry.id   AF-A0A2M9P9M0-F1
#
_cell.length_a   1.000
_cell.length_b   1.000
_cell.length_c   1.000
_cell.angle_alpha   90.00
_cell.angle_beta   90.00
_cell.angle_gamma   90.00
#
_symmetry.space_group_name_H-M   'P 1'
#
loop_
_entity.id
_entity.type
_entity.pdbx_description
1 polymer ?
#
loop_
_entity_poly.entity_id
_entity_poly.type
_entity_poly.pdbx_seq_one_letter_code
_entity_poly.pdbx_strand_id
1 'polypeptide(L)'
;MTEPRLTAGFWVSAYLTRLRLADIPVFVTARGDPTAGAVIVKLNTLDGRAEAFQRSWTLEGARVWASFAQGLEAEVSRRCNCLPHR
;
A
#
# COMPACT_ATOMS: atom_id res chain seq x y z
N MET A 1 -10.72 -14.65 -20.09
CA MET A 1 -11.23 -14.72 -18.70
C MET A 1 -11.05 -13.36 -18.07
N THR A 2 -12.13 -12.73 -17.61
CA THR A 2 -12.06 -11.43 -16.93
C THR A 2 -11.33 -11.60 -15.61
N GLU A 3 -10.30 -10.79 -15.36
CA GLU A 3 -9.58 -10.82 -14.10
C GLU A 3 -10.54 -10.43 -12.95
N PRO A 4 -10.65 -11.24 -11.88
CA PRO A 4 -11.57 -10.95 -10.78
C PRO A 4 -11.21 -9.61 -10.12
N ARG A 5 -12.23 -8.75 -9.93
CA ARG A 5 -12.07 -7.47 -9.23
C ARG A 5 -12.31 -7.68 -7.74
N LEU A 6 -11.31 -7.37 -6.93
CA LEU A 6 -11.40 -7.43 -5.47
C LEU A 6 -11.74 -6.06 -4.90
N THR A 7 -12.56 -6.03 -3.86
CA THR A 7 -12.77 -4.82 -3.05
C THR A 7 -11.47 -4.45 -2.31
N ALA A 8 -11.29 -3.18 -2.00
CA ALA A 8 -10.12 -2.69 -1.29
C ALA A 8 -9.91 -3.41 0.06
N GLY A 9 -10.99 -3.54 0.85
CA GLY A 9 -10.97 -4.19 2.15
C GLY A 9 -10.62 -5.68 2.10
N PHE A 10 -11.12 -6.39 1.08
CA PHE A 10 -10.76 -7.80 0.87
C PHE A 10 -9.28 -7.94 0.48
N TRP A 11 -8.81 -7.10 -0.44
CA TRP A 11 -7.40 -7.12 -0.86
C TRP A 11 -6.45 -6.83 0.32
N VAL A 12 -6.75 -5.80 1.13
CA VAL A 12 -5.95 -5.45 2.31
C VAL A 12 -5.91 -6.59 3.31
N SER A 13 -7.07 -7.20 3.63
CA SER A 13 -7.15 -8.32 4.56
C SER A 13 -6.31 -9.52 4.08
N ALA A 14 -6.41 -9.88 2.80
CA ALA A 14 -5.62 -10.97 2.22
C ALA A 14 -4.11 -10.67 2.25
N TYR A 15 -3.72 -9.42 1.98
CA TYR A 15 -2.32 -9.01 1.99
C TYR A 15 -1.74 -9.02 3.41
N LEU A 16 -2.49 -8.55 4.42
CA LEU A 16 -2.10 -8.65 5.83
C LEU A 16 -1.88 -10.11 6.24
N THR A 17 -2.77 -11.02 5.86
CA THR A 17 -2.61 -12.46 6.13
C THR A 17 -1.35 -13.00 5.47
N ARG A 18 -1.09 -12.66 4.19
CA ARG A 18 0.11 -13.10 3.47
C ARG A 18 1.40 -12.65 4.17
N LEU A 19 1.46 -11.40 4.62
CA LEU A 19 2.64 -10.87 5.32
C LEU A 19 2.83 -11.51 6.70
N ARG A 20 1.73 -11.76 7.43
CA ARG A 20 1.77 -12.49 8.71
C ARG A 20 2.31 -13.91 8.55
N LEU A 21 1.90 -14.63 7.50
CA LEU A 21 2.41 -15.96 7.19
C LEU A 21 3.91 -15.97 6.81
N ALA A 22 4.45 -14.81 6.43
CA ALA A 22 5.86 -14.62 6.12
C ALA A 22 6.63 -13.92 7.27
N ASP A 23 6.01 -13.79 8.45
CA ASP A 23 6.57 -13.11 9.62
C ASP A 23 7.03 -11.66 9.36
N ILE A 24 6.38 -10.97 8.41
CA ILE A 24 6.65 -9.56 8.10
C ILE A 24 5.69 -8.66 8.90
N PRO A 25 6.19 -7.77 9.77
CA PRO A 25 5.36 -6.83 10.51
C PRO A 25 4.63 -5.86 9.57
N VAL A 26 3.32 -5.72 9.77
CA VAL A 26 2.49 -4.82 8.97
C VAL A 26 1.30 -4.28 9.78
N PHE A 27 0.97 -3.01 9.58
CA PHE A 27 -0.13 -2.32 10.24
C PHE A 27 -0.86 -1.40 9.25
N VAL A 28 -2.15 -1.15 9.52
CA VAL A 28 -2.98 -0.22 8.76
C VAL A 28 -2.92 1.15 9.44
N THR A 29 -2.35 2.15 8.79
CA THR A 29 -2.20 3.52 9.34
C THR A 29 -3.37 4.43 9.05
N ALA A 30 -4.10 4.18 7.95
CA ALA A 30 -5.26 4.95 7.54
C ALA A 30 -6.29 4.03 6.89
N ARG A 31 -7.58 4.34 7.03
CA ARG A 31 -8.68 3.62 6.37
C ARG A 31 -9.46 4.59 5.48
N GLY A 32 -9.64 4.18 4.22
CA GLY A 32 -10.55 4.82 3.27
C GLY A 32 -11.78 3.95 3.01
N ASP A 33 -12.38 4.14 1.84
CA ASP A 33 -13.54 3.34 1.40
C ASP A 33 -13.18 1.85 1.23
N PRO A 34 -13.93 0.92 1.84
CA PRO A 34 -13.61 -0.52 1.83
C PRO A 34 -13.92 -1.21 0.50
N THR A 35 -14.66 -0.57 -0.41
CA THR A 35 -15.14 -1.19 -1.66
C THR A 35 -14.30 -0.72 -2.84
N ALA A 36 -14.22 0.59 -3.06
CA ALA A 36 -13.61 1.24 -4.22
C ALA A 36 -12.38 2.11 -3.87
N GLY A 37 -11.94 2.13 -2.61
CA GLY A 37 -10.79 2.90 -2.18
C GLY A 37 -9.47 2.48 -2.84
N ALA A 38 -8.59 3.46 -3.07
CA ALA A 38 -7.22 3.20 -3.46
C ALA A 38 -6.43 2.57 -2.30
N VAL A 39 -5.44 1.75 -2.62
CA VAL A 39 -4.54 1.13 -1.62
C VAL A 39 -3.12 1.60 -1.85
N ILE A 40 -2.51 2.14 -0.80
CA ILE A 40 -1.10 2.52 -0.76
C ILE A 40 -0.39 1.57 0.21
N VAL A 41 0.78 1.07 -0.19
CA VAL A 41 1.65 0.23 0.65
C VAL A 41 2.95 0.98 0.90
N LYS A 42 3.25 1.30 2.16
CA LYS A 42 4.54 1.89 2.55
C LYS A 42 5.48 0.81 3.07
N LEU A 43 6.63 0.65 2.42
CA LEU A 43 7.74 -0.17 2.86
C LEU A 43 8.73 0.70 3.64
N ASN A 44 8.91 0.39 4.92
CA ASN A 44 9.97 1.00 5.72
C ASN A 44 11.23 0.15 5.60
N THR A 45 12.32 0.72 5.08
CA THR A 45 13.60 0.02 4.89
C THR A 45 14.43 -0.07 6.18
N LEU A 46 13.93 0.53 7.27
CA LEU A 46 14.52 0.51 8.63
C LEU A 46 15.89 1.20 8.75
N ASP A 47 16.29 1.96 7.73
CA ASP A 47 17.50 2.79 7.66
C ASP A 47 17.16 4.30 7.68
N GLY A 48 15.95 4.65 8.14
CA GLY A 48 15.42 6.01 8.11
C GLY A 48 14.80 6.41 6.77
N ARG A 49 14.78 5.51 5.79
CA ARG A 49 14.13 5.71 4.48
C ARG A 49 12.84 4.88 4.38
N ALA A 50 12.05 5.22 3.38
CA ALA A 50 10.86 4.46 3.00
C ALA A 50 10.55 4.63 1.51
N GLU A 51 9.71 3.73 1.01
CA GLU A 51 9.07 3.84 -0.30
C GLU A 51 7.59 3.49 -0.18
N ALA A 52 6.73 4.29 -0.80
CA ALA A 52 5.31 4.06 -0.90
C ALA A 52 4.95 3.65 -2.32
N PHE A 53 4.11 2.63 -2.45
CA PHE A 53 3.63 2.09 -3.73
C PHE A 53 2.12 2.26 -3.83
N GLN A 54 1.64 2.54 -5.04
CA GLN A 54 0.22 2.56 -5.37
C GLN A 54 -0.07 1.65 -6.56
N ARG A 55 -1.31 1.21 -6.69
CA ARG A 55 -1.77 0.56 -7.92
C ARG A 55 -1.92 1.60 -9.03
N SER A 56 -1.28 1.34 -10.15
CA SER A 56 -1.37 2.13 -11.39
C SER A 56 -1.59 1.21 -12.59
N TRP A 57 -1.74 1.83 -13.75
CA TRP A 57 -1.85 1.16 -15.04
C TRP A 57 -0.69 1.58 -15.93
N THR A 58 -0.14 0.64 -16.69
CA THR A 58 0.79 0.96 -17.78
C THR A 58 0.02 1.49 -18.99
N LEU A 59 0.73 2.03 -19.98
CA LEU A 59 0.12 2.48 -21.24
C LEU A 59 -0.53 1.31 -22.01
N GLU A 60 0.00 0.10 -21.82
CA GLU A 60 -0.50 -1.15 -22.39
C GLU A 60 -1.69 -1.73 -21.59
N GLY A 61 -2.14 -1.05 -20.53
CA GLY A 61 -3.31 -1.45 -19.74
C GLY A 61 -3.03 -2.56 -18.72
N ALA A 62 -1.76 -2.85 -18.40
CA ALA A 62 -1.42 -3.79 -17.33
C ALA A 62 -1.47 -3.11 -15.95
N ARG A 63 -1.91 -3.83 -14.92
CA ARG A 63 -1.84 -3.35 -13.53
C ARG A 63 -0.43 -3.48 -12.99
N VAL A 64 0.08 -2.41 -12.38
CA VAL A 64 1.41 -2.39 -11.76
C VAL A 64 1.36 -1.73 -10.38
N TRP A 65 2.31 -2.11 -9.52
CA TRP A 65 2.63 -1.33 -8.33
C TRP A 65 3.70 -0.31 -8.71
N ALA A 66 3.30 0.96 -8.79
CA ALA A 66 4.19 2.06 -9.14
C ALA A 66 4.66 2.79 -7.88
N SER A 67 5.90 3.27 -7.89
CA SER A 67 6.42 4.15 -6.85
C SER A 67 5.57 5.43 -6.80
N PHE A 68 4.99 5.69 -5.63
CA PHE A 68 4.21 6.90 -5.34
C PHE A 68 5.09 7.97 -4.68
N ALA A 69 5.98 7.54 -3.77
CA ALA A 69 6.93 8.40 -3.07
C ALA A 69 8.10 7.57 -2.54
N GLN A 70 9.31 8.12 -2.54
CA GLN A 70 10.49 7.50 -1.94
C GLN A 70 11.37 8.58 -1.31
N GLY A 71 12.08 8.25 -0.24
CA GLY A 71 12.95 9.21 0.45
C GLY A 71 12.99 8.97 1.96
N LEU A 72 13.10 10.06 2.73
CA LEU A 72 13.07 9.99 4.19
C LEU A 72 11.71 9.49 4.67
N GLU A 73 11.72 8.62 5.68
CA GLU A 73 10.50 7.98 6.20
C GLU A 73 9.41 9.02 6.56
N ALA A 74 9.79 10.11 7.22
CA ALA A 74 8.87 11.15 7.65
C ALA A 74 8.24 11.95 6.49
N GLU A 75 8.95 12.06 5.36
CA GLU A 75 8.44 12.73 4.16
C GLU A 75 7.48 11.83 3.39
N VAL A 76 7.84 10.55 3.25
CA VAL A 76 6.98 9.53 2.62
C VAL A 76 5.69 9.36 3.41
N SER A 77 5.78 9.28 4.75
CA SER A 77 4.62 9.22 5.64
C SER A 77 3.67 10.40 5.48
N ARG A 78 4.20 11.62 5.34
CA ARG A 78 3.39 12.81 5.03
C ARG A 78 2.70 12.69 3.68
N ARG A 79 3.42 12.28 2.63
CA ARG A 79 2.87 12.14 1.27
C ARG A 79 1.77 11.09 1.18
N CYS A 80 1.92 9.95 1.86
CA CYS A 80 0.91 8.87 1.83
C CYS A 80 -0.19 9.01 2.91
N ASN A 81 -0.19 10.10 3.67
CA ASN A 81 -1.07 10.28 4.84
C ASN A 81 -0.99 9.10 5.83
N CYS A 82 0.23 8.58 6.04
CA CYS A 82 0.52 7.46 6.93
C CYS A 82 1.03 7.91 8.30
N LEU A 83 0.90 9.20 8.63
CA LEU A 83 1.29 9.72 9.93
C LEU A 83 0.41 9.10 11.02
N PRO A 84 0.97 8.71 12.17
CA PRO A 84 0.15 8.28 13.30
C PRO A 84 -0.78 9.45 13.67
N HIS A 85 -2.08 9.22 13.55
CA HIS A 85 -3.06 10.10 14.19
C HIS A 85 -2.78 10.03 15.69
N ARG A 86 -2.48 11.19 16.31
CA ARG A 86 -2.60 11.31 17.76
C ARG A 86 -4.04 11.03 18.16
#